data_AF-A0A7W4H1E0-F1
#
_entry.id   AF-A0A7W4H1E0-F1
#
_cell.length_a   1.000
_cell.length_b   1.000
_cell.length_c   1.000
_cell.angle_alpha   90.00
_cell.angle_beta   90.00
_cell.angle_gamma   90.00
#
_symmetry.space_group_name_H-M   'P 1'
#
loop_
_entity.id
_entity.type
_entity.pdbx_description
1 polymer ?
#
loop_
_entity_poly.entity_id
_entity_poly.type
_entity_poly.pdbx_seq_one_letter_code
_entity_poly.pdbx_strand_id
1 'polypeptide(L)'
;MDLQLLRNLPADHVDLIMTSAISFGVISAPPGTQRPHQVLTALAQRLGTGLLLRNQTADPAGYRYRPIEGPLDVRDVLKASHAAQFAYRDTRHWIGSNEQRVVDGVAKAAAMRTPGYELSPWIWTRPAEEAIGHAPACTWFPDGLENVEWIDDVDDFIHRWHRARVVVLTPAALEQLPTLPARPRVYVVVGADQAAAAILNAHQHRVESVLIWPEAARWLKLQVLN
;
A
#
# COMPACT_ATOMS: atom_id res chain seq x y z
N MET A 1 -1.13 -20.65 11.82
CA MET A 1 0.10 -20.18 12.51
C MET A 1 -0.30 -19.87 13.94
N ASP A 2 0.24 -20.63 14.90
CA ASP A 2 -0.15 -20.51 16.31
C ASP A 2 0.40 -19.20 16.90
N LEU A 3 -0.49 -18.33 17.39
CA LEU A 3 -0.13 -17.03 17.96
C LEU A 3 0.70 -17.16 19.25
N GLN A 4 0.68 -18.34 19.90
CA GLN A 4 1.53 -18.61 21.05
C GLN A 4 3.01 -18.78 20.65
N LEU A 5 3.30 -19.33 19.47
CA LEU A 5 4.68 -19.47 18.95
C LEU A 5 5.33 -18.11 18.66
N LEU A 6 4.54 -17.10 18.29
CA LEU A 6 5.03 -15.74 18.04
C LEU A 6 5.31 -14.93 19.31
N ARG A 7 4.87 -15.40 20.50
CA ARG A 7 5.27 -14.76 21.77
C ARG A 7 6.70 -15.11 22.15
N ASN A 8 7.21 -16.24 21.65
CA ASN A 8 8.55 -16.72 21.93
C ASN A 8 9.39 -16.72 20.65
N LEU A 9 10.04 -15.59 20.36
CA LEU A 9 10.93 -15.47 19.21
C LEU A 9 12.09 -16.49 19.31
N PRO A 10 12.27 -17.39 18.32
CA PRO A 10 13.36 -18.37 18.33
C PRO A 10 14.75 -17.70 18.27
N ALA A 11 15.77 -18.34 18.86
CA ALA A 11 17.15 -17.85 18.80
C ALA A 11 17.64 -17.67 17.36
N ASP A 12 17.23 -18.55 16.44
CA ASP A 12 17.59 -18.43 15.01
C ASP A 12 17.03 -17.16 14.36
N HIS A 13 15.88 -16.64 14.80
CA HIS A 13 15.39 -15.34 14.35
C HIS A 13 16.26 -14.20 14.87
N VAL A 14 16.75 -14.31 16.11
CA VAL A 14 17.67 -13.32 16.70
C VAL A 14 19.02 -13.35 15.96
N ASP A 15 19.58 -14.54 15.72
CA ASP A 15 20.81 -14.75 14.94
C ASP A 15 20.66 -14.16 13.52
N LEU A 16 19.52 -14.38 12.86
CA LEU A 16 19.21 -13.81 11.53
C LEU A 16 19.14 -12.28 11.54
N ILE A 17 18.45 -11.68 12.52
CA ILE A 17 18.35 -10.22 12.64
C ILE A 17 19.73 -9.61 12.89
N MET A 18 20.53 -10.20 13.78
CA MET A 18 21.87 -9.69 14.10
C MET A 18 22.85 -9.85 12.93
N THR A 19 22.84 -11.00 12.25
CA THR A 19 23.63 -11.21 11.04
C THR A 19 23.25 -10.20 9.97
N SER A 20 21.95 -9.96 9.78
CA SER A 20 21.43 -8.96 8.84
C SER A 20 21.80 -7.53 9.23
N ALA A 21 21.80 -7.20 10.52
CA ALA A 21 22.18 -5.87 10.99
C ALA A 21 23.63 -5.52 10.62
N ILE A 22 24.53 -6.50 10.70
CA ILE A 22 25.93 -6.35 10.25
C ILE A 22 25.98 -6.28 8.72
N SER A 23 25.44 -7.29 8.04
CA SER A 23 25.55 -7.43 6.58
C SER A 23 24.88 -6.30 5.81
N PHE A 24 23.80 -5.74 6.33
CA PHE A 24 23.07 -4.64 5.69
C PHE A 24 23.57 -3.25 6.12
N GLY A 25 24.54 -3.17 7.04
CA GLY A 25 25.16 -1.92 7.49
C GLY A 25 24.32 -1.13 8.51
N VAL A 26 23.33 -1.77 9.14
CA VAL A 26 22.49 -1.14 10.19
C VAL A 26 23.28 -0.93 11.46
N ILE A 27 24.07 -1.93 11.87
CA ILE A 27 25.15 -1.74 12.84
C ILE A 27 26.46 -1.62 12.07
N SER A 28 27.06 -0.43 12.12
CA SER A 28 28.30 -0.12 11.43
C SER A 28 29.29 0.53 12.40
N ALA A 29 30.57 0.33 12.12
CA ALA A 29 31.62 1.07 12.81
C ALA A 29 31.67 2.51 12.27
N PRO A 30 32.06 3.51 13.09
CA PRO A 30 32.20 4.88 12.62
C PRO A 30 33.10 4.99 11.38
N PRO A 31 32.83 5.93 10.45
CA PRO A 31 33.66 6.14 9.28
C PRO A 31 35.15 6.32 9.67
N GLY A 32 36.05 5.62 8.99
CA GLY A 32 37.50 5.69 9.26
C GLY A 32 38.01 4.74 10.34
N THR A 33 37.15 3.94 10.98
CA THR A 33 37.59 2.86 11.89
C THR A 33 37.74 1.54 11.13
N GLN A 34 38.90 0.87 11.25
CA GLN A 34 39.08 -0.49 10.75
C GLN A 34 38.06 -1.39 11.44
N ARG A 35 37.25 -2.14 10.68
CA ARG A 35 36.20 -3.05 11.18
C ARG A 35 36.84 -4.16 12.02
N PRO A 36 36.87 -4.13 13.36
CA PRO A 36 37.28 -5.30 14.10
C PRO A 36 36.02 -6.16 14.10
N HIS A 37 35.99 -7.21 13.30
CA HIS A 37 34.88 -8.17 13.23
C HIS A 37 34.41 -8.61 14.64
N GLN A 38 35.35 -8.67 15.58
CA GLN A 38 35.13 -8.89 17.02
C GLN A 38 34.21 -7.86 17.68
N VAL A 39 34.32 -6.57 17.37
CA VAL A 39 33.47 -5.51 17.96
C VAL A 39 32.04 -5.62 17.46
N LEU A 40 31.83 -5.87 16.16
CA LEU A 40 30.50 -6.08 15.60
C LEU A 40 29.85 -7.35 16.15
N THR A 41 30.64 -8.41 16.32
CA THR A 41 30.20 -9.67 16.94
C THR A 41 29.83 -9.49 18.41
N ALA A 42 30.62 -8.74 19.18
CA ALA A 42 30.32 -8.42 20.57
C ALA A 42 29.06 -7.55 20.72
N LEU A 43 28.86 -6.61 19.79
CA LEU A 43 27.65 -5.79 19.75
C LEU A 43 26.42 -6.63 19.39
N ALA A 44 26.53 -7.50 18.38
CA ALA A 44 25.48 -8.46 18.02
C ALA A 44 25.14 -9.40 19.18
N GLN A 45 26.15 -9.90 19.91
CA GLN A 45 25.95 -10.69 21.11
C GLN A 45 25.15 -9.91 22.17
N ARG A 46 25.56 -8.67 22.47
CA ARG A 46 24.88 -7.84 23.48
C ARG A 46 23.43 -7.53 23.09
N LEU A 47 23.19 -7.13 21.85
CA LEU A 47 21.84 -6.82 21.34
C LEU A 47 20.96 -8.08 21.27
N GLY A 48 21.52 -9.20 20.81
CA GLY A 48 20.81 -10.47 20.76
C GLY A 48 20.44 -10.99 22.15
N THR A 49 21.34 -10.89 23.13
CA THR A 49 21.01 -11.17 24.54
C THR A 49 19.88 -10.25 25.01
N GLY A 50 19.93 -8.95 24.70
CA GLY A 50 18.86 -8.00 25.05
C GLY A 50 17.50 -8.36 24.45
N LEU A 51 17.46 -8.79 23.20
CA LEU A 51 16.25 -9.30 22.54
C LEU A 51 15.72 -10.55 23.24
N LEU A 52 16.58 -11.52 23.54
CA LEU A 52 16.18 -12.76 24.21
C LEU A 52 15.74 -12.55 25.66
N LEU A 53 16.35 -11.65 26.42
CA LEU A 53 15.91 -11.34 27.80
C LEU A 53 14.55 -10.66 27.86
N ARG A 54 14.19 -9.92 26.80
CA ARG A 54 12.85 -9.32 26.66
C ARG A 54 11.78 -10.35 26.33
N ASN A 55 12.18 -11.54 25.90
CA ASN A 55 11.34 -12.70 25.66
C ASN A 55 11.24 -13.51 26.96
N GLN A 56 10.10 -13.47 27.65
CA GLN A 56 9.91 -13.94 29.04
C GLN A 56 10.03 -15.47 29.26
N THR A 57 10.60 -16.23 28.32
CA THR A 57 10.63 -17.70 28.35
C THR A 57 12.02 -18.32 28.19
N ALA A 58 13.10 -17.54 28.08
CA ALA A 58 14.44 -18.09 27.91
C ALA A 58 15.30 -17.88 29.15
N ASP A 59 16.08 -18.91 29.51
CA ASP A 59 17.15 -18.82 30.49
C ASP A 59 18.13 -17.70 30.07
N PRO A 60 18.25 -16.60 30.86
CA PRO A 60 19.16 -15.49 30.60
C PRO A 60 20.61 -15.89 30.32
N ALA A 61 21.04 -17.06 30.80
CA ALA A 61 22.44 -17.46 30.83
C ALA A 61 22.93 -18.17 29.55
N GLY A 62 22.07 -18.43 28.55
CA GLY A 62 22.40 -19.38 27.46
C GLY A 62 22.61 -18.82 26.04
N TYR A 63 22.23 -17.57 25.74
CA TYR A 63 22.30 -17.08 24.36
C TYR A 63 23.74 -16.83 23.91
N ARG A 64 24.15 -17.53 22.85
CA ARG A 64 25.40 -17.30 22.13
C ARG A 64 25.06 -17.00 20.69
N TYR A 65 25.39 -15.78 20.24
CA TYR A 65 25.21 -15.37 18.85
C TYR A 65 25.97 -16.31 17.90
N ARG A 66 25.26 -16.80 16.89
CA ARG A 66 25.82 -17.64 15.83
C ARG A 66 25.62 -16.92 14.49
N PRO A 67 26.69 -16.42 13.85
CA PRO A 67 26.59 -15.84 12.52
C PRO A 67 25.99 -16.84 11.53
N ILE A 68 25.05 -16.39 10.71
CA ILE A 68 24.51 -17.21 9.61
C ILE A 68 25.45 -17.08 8.41
N GLU A 69 25.91 -18.23 7.91
CA GLU A 69 26.75 -18.31 6.71
C GLU A 69 25.89 -18.37 5.45
N GLY A 70 26.37 -17.73 4.37
CA GLY A 70 25.71 -17.75 3.06
C GLY A 70 24.80 -16.55 2.79
N PRO A 71 24.12 -16.55 1.62
CA PRO A 71 23.24 -15.46 1.22
C PRO A 71 22.00 -15.40 2.12
N LEU A 72 21.64 -14.19 2.57
CA LEU A 72 20.46 -13.96 3.39
C LEU A 72 19.25 -13.67 2.49
N ASP A 73 18.16 -14.44 2.64
CA ASP A 73 16.89 -14.14 1.98
C ASP A 73 16.22 -12.93 2.64
N VAL A 74 16.04 -11.86 1.86
CA VAL A 74 15.38 -10.61 2.28
C VAL A 74 13.99 -10.85 2.86
N ARG A 75 13.24 -11.85 2.36
CA ARG A 75 11.90 -12.18 2.85
C ARG A 75 11.94 -12.79 4.24
N ASP A 76 12.92 -13.65 4.51
CA ASP A 76 13.09 -14.26 5.82
C ASP A 76 13.56 -13.24 6.85
N VAL A 77 14.43 -12.31 6.45
CA VAL A 77 14.83 -11.18 7.30
C VAL A 77 13.62 -10.30 7.66
N LEU A 78 12.79 -9.94 6.68
CA LEU A 78 11.56 -9.16 6.92
C LEU A 78 10.60 -9.88 7.86
N LYS A 79 10.38 -11.19 7.65
CA LYS A 79 9.53 -12.00 8.53
C LYS A 79 10.09 -12.08 9.94
N ALA A 80 11.39 -12.27 10.10
CA ALA A 80 12.03 -12.33 11.41
C ALA A 80 11.91 -10.99 12.15
N SER A 81 12.12 -9.87 11.46
CA SER A 81 11.92 -8.53 12.05
C SER A 81 10.46 -8.28 12.44
N HIS A 82 9.49 -8.65 11.61
CA HIS A 82 8.07 -8.53 11.95
C HIS A 82 7.68 -9.44 13.13
N ALA A 83 8.20 -10.66 13.17
CA ALA A 83 8.00 -11.57 14.29
C ALA A 83 8.56 -10.98 15.59
N ALA A 84 9.74 -10.36 15.56
CA ALA A 84 10.32 -9.66 16.70
C ALA A 84 9.45 -8.47 17.16
N GLN A 85 9.03 -7.59 16.23
CA GLN A 85 8.12 -6.49 16.56
C GLN A 85 6.82 -6.98 17.19
N PHE A 86 6.25 -8.06 16.65
CA PHE A 86 5.04 -8.66 17.19
C PHE A 86 5.26 -9.28 18.58
N ALA A 87 6.35 -10.02 18.78
CA ALA A 87 6.68 -10.69 20.03
C ALA A 87 6.87 -9.70 21.18
N TYR A 88 7.52 -8.56 20.92
CA TYR A 88 7.93 -7.61 21.94
C TYR A 88 6.98 -6.41 22.11
N ARG A 89 5.88 -6.32 21.35
CA ARG A 89 4.97 -5.16 21.36
C ARG A 89 4.44 -4.80 22.76
N ASP A 90 4.25 -5.80 23.61
CA ASP A 90 3.68 -5.65 24.95
C ASP A 90 4.78 -5.64 26.04
N THR A 91 6.05 -5.78 25.65
CA THR A 91 7.18 -5.77 26.59
C THR A 91 7.49 -4.34 27.03
N ARG A 92 7.61 -4.14 28.36
CA ARG A 92 7.96 -2.84 28.94
C ARG A 92 9.27 -2.30 28.35
N HIS A 93 9.28 -1.02 28.00
CA HIS A 93 10.43 -0.33 27.39
C HIS A 93 10.89 -0.94 26.06
N TRP A 94 10.03 -1.63 25.31
CA TRP A 94 10.32 -2.01 23.92
C TRP A 94 10.37 -0.78 23.01
N ILE A 95 9.31 0.03 23.05
CA ILE A 95 9.19 1.24 22.25
C ILE A 95 10.31 2.22 22.59
N GLY A 96 11.04 2.67 21.56
CA GLY A 96 12.17 3.60 21.64
C GLY A 96 13.50 2.96 22.02
N SER A 97 13.55 1.65 22.30
CA SER A 97 14.78 0.95 22.69
C SER A 97 15.79 0.82 21.55
N ASN A 98 17.05 0.58 21.91
CA ASN A 98 18.09 0.31 20.91
C ASN A 98 17.80 -0.98 20.14
N GLU A 99 17.27 -2.01 20.82
CA GLU A 99 16.90 -3.27 20.17
C GLU A 99 15.80 -3.06 19.13
N GLN A 100 14.75 -2.29 19.46
CA GLN A 100 13.69 -1.96 18.50
C GLN A 100 14.25 -1.20 17.29
N ARG A 101 15.08 -0.17 17.52
CA ARG A 101 15.68 0.61 16.43
C ARG A 101 16.53 -0.25 15.49
N VAL A 102 17.23 -1.24 16.03
CA VAL A 102 17.99 -2.20 15.22
C VAL A 102 17.05 -3.08 14.41
N VAL A 103 15.99 -3.64 15.02
CA VAL A 103 14.99 -4.46 14.31
C VAL A 103 14.31 -3.67 13.19
N ASP A 104 13.92 -2.42 13.44
CA ASP A 104 13.31 -1.52 12.45
C ASP A 104 14.29 -1.14 11.35
N GLY A 105 15.54 -0.84 11.72
CA GLY A 105 16.62 -0.56 10.77
C GLY A 105 16.88 -1.73 9.84
N VAL A 106 16.90 -2.96 10.38
CA VAL A 106 17.03 -4.20 9.61
C VAL A 106 15.84 -4.40 8.69
N ALA A 107 14.60 -4.23 9.19
CA ALA A 107 13.39 -4.35 8.37
C ALA A 107 13.41 -3.37 7.19
N LYS A 108 13.73 -2.10 7.47
CA LYS A 108 13.86 -1.06 6.44
C LYS A 108 14.98 -1.40 5.44
N ALA A 109 16.15 -1.81 5.91
CA ALA A 109 17.28 -2.16 5.06
C ALA A 109 16.99 -3.39 4.18
N ALA A 110 16.22 -4.35 4.68
CA ALA A 110 15.72 -5.50 3.93
C ALA A 110 14.69 -5.06 2.88
N ALA A 111 13.69 -4.25 3.26
CA ALA A 111 12.69 -3.73 2.32
C ALA A 111 13.33 -3.02 1.12
N MET A 112 14.30 -2.14 1.37
CA MET A 112 15.07 -1.43 0.32
C MET A 112 15.88 -2.35 -0.61
N ARG A 113 16.10 -3.61 -0.23
CA ARG A 113 16.78 -4.63 -1.06
C ARG A 113 15.81 -5.57 -1.76
N THR A 114 14.50 -5.41 -1.54
CA THR A 114 13.49 -6.21 -2.25
C THR A 114 13.46 -5.76 -3.71
N PRO A 115 13.59 -6.68 -4.69
CA PRO A 115 13.60 -6.30 -6.10
C PRO A 115 12.38 -5.44 -6.50
N GLY A 116 12.63 -4.28 -7.11
CA GLY A 116 11.60 -3.34 -7.54
C GLY A 116 11.06 -2.43 -6.44
N TYR A 117 11.55 -2.53 -5.21
CA TYR A 117 11.15 -1.64 -4.12
C TYR A 117 11.59 -0.19 -4.38
N GLU A 118 12.79 0.00 -4.93
CA GLU A 118 13.34 1.29 -5.32
C GLU A 118 12.56 2.00 -6.44
N LEU A 119 11.84 1.22 -7.26
CA LEU A 119 10.97 1.72 -8.33
C LEU A 119 9.53 1.93 -7.86
N SER A 120 9.17 1.41 -6.69
CA SER A 120 7.81 1.49 -6.17
C SER A 120 7.53 2.92 -5.69
N PRO A 121 6.40 3.54 -6.10
CA PRO A 121 6.04 4.86 -5.63
C PRO A 121 5.79 4.83 -4.13
N TRP A 122 6.29 5.84 -3.41
CA TRP A 122 6.01 6.03 -1.98
C TRP A 122 4.55 6.38 -1.69
N ILE A 123 3.81 6.75 -2.74
CA ILE A 123 2.38 7.05 -2.67
C ILE A 123 1.64 5.75 -2.94
N TRP A 124 0.96 5.22 -1.93
CA TRP A 124 0.00 4.15 -2.13
C TRP A 124 -1.14 4.67 -3.02
N THR A 125 -1.31 4.07 -4.19
CA THR A 125 -2.49 4.24 -5.03
C THR A 125 -3.44 3.08 -4.80
N ARG A 126 -4.73 3.39 -4.64
CA ARG A 126 -5.76 2.35 -4.62
C ARG A 126 -5.74 1.63 -5.98
N PRO A 127 -5.80 0.28 -6.04
CA PRO A 127 -5.98 -0.43 -7.30
C PRO A 127 -7.16 0.21 -8.05
N ALA A 128 -6.96 0.62 -9.29
CA ALA A 128 -7.92 1.43 -10.04
C ALA A 128 -9.26 0.68 -10.17
N GLU A 129 -10.27 1.17 -9.46
CA GLU A 129 -11.67 0.88 -9.76
C GLU A 129 -11.97 1.45 -11.17
N GLU A 130 -12.70 0.69 -12.00
CA GLU A 130 -12.90 1.03 -13.42
C GLU A 130 -13.63 2.37 -13.58
N ALA A 131 -13.31 3.14 -14.62
CA ALA A 131 -14.15 4.26 -15.05
C ALA A 131 -15.12 3.75 -16.11
N ILE A 132 -16.42 3.94 -15.89
CA ILE A 132 -17.46 3.47 -16.81
C ILE A 132 -18.29 4.65 -17.33
N GLY A 133 -18.74 4.53 -18.56
CA GLY A 133 -19.64 5.44 -19.23
C GLY A 133 -20.96 4.76 -19.55
N HIS A 134 -22.07 5.50 -19.57
CA HIS A 134 -23.33 5.03 -20.15
C HIS A 134 -23.80 6.01 -21.22
N ALA A 135 -24.01 5.49 -22.43
CA ALA A 135 -24.48 6.23 -23.59
C ALA A 135 -25.43 5.34 -24.42
N PRO A 136 -26.72 5.27 -24.05
CA PRO A 136 -27.64 4.30 -24.66
C PRO A 136 -27.72 4.47 -26.19
N ALA A 137 -27.82 3.33 -26.88
CA ALA A 137 -27.97 3.23 -28.34
C ALA A 137 -26.89 3.97 -29.16
N CYS A 138 -25.65 4.02 -28.66
CA CYS A 138 -24.57 4.81 -29.26
C CYS A 138 -24.98 6.27 -29.52
N THR A 139 -25.81 6.84 -28.64
CA THR A 139 -25.99 8.29 -28.59
C THR A 139 -24.63 8.97 -28.44
N TRP A 140 -24.55 10.24 -28.86
CA TRP A 140 -23.29 10.99 -28.79
C TRP A 140 -22.63 10.86 -27.40
N PHE A 141 -21.32 10.57 -27.39
CA PHE A 141 -20.47 10.57 -26.20
C PHE A 141 -19.13 11.26 -26.52
N PRO A 142 -18.43 11.81 -25.52
CA PRO A 142 -17.18 12.55 -25.73
C PRO A 142 -16.02 11.67 -26.24
N ASP A 143 -15.40 12.09 -27.33
CA ASP A 143 -14.21 11.45 -27.90
C ASP A 143 -12.97 11.59 -26.98
N GLY A 144 -12.06 10.61 -27.05
CA GLY A 144 -10.74 10.68 -26.38
C GLY A 144 -10.77 10.43 -24.87
N LEU A 145 -11.81 9.78 -24.36
CA LEU A 145 -11.87 9.15 -23.03
C LEU A 145 -11.57 7.64 -23.13
N GLU A 146 -10.40 7.26 -23.64
CA GLU A 146 -10.02 5.86 -23.92
C GLU A 146 -10.02 4.94 -22.68
N ASN A 147 -9.90 5.53 -21.48
CA ASN A 147 -9.92 4.81 -20.21
C ASN A 147 -11.33 4.69 -19.60
N VAL A 148 -12.36 5.15 -20.31
CA VAL A 148 -13.77 4.96 -19.94
C VAL A 148 -14.34 3.87 -20.83
N GLU A 149 -14.79 2.78 -20.21
CA GLU A 149 -15.56 1.78 -20.92
C GLU A 149 -17.01 2.23 -21.06
N TRP A 150 -17.48 2.38 -22.29
CA TRP A 150 -18.86 2.77 -22.57
C TRP A 150 -19.76 1.55 -22.63
N ILE A 151 -20.71 1.49 -21.70
CA ILE A 151 -21.64 0.38 -21.53
C ILE A 151 -22.99 0.82 -22.10
N ASP A 152 -23.46 0.11 -23.12
CA ASP A 152 -24.77 0.37 -23.73
C ASP A 152 -25.91 -0.33 -22.97
N ASP A 153 -25.64 -1.49 -22.38
CA ASP A 153 -26.62 -2.26 -21.62
C ASP A 153 -26.84 -1.67 -20.22
N VAL A 154 -28.09 -1.28 -19.94
CA VAL A 154 -28.46 -0.69 -18.66
C VAL A 154 -28.27 -1.67 -17.49
N ASP A 155 -28.51 -2.97 -17.70
CA ASP A 155 -28.40 -3.96 -16.62
C ASP A 155 -26.93 -4.19 -16.23
N ASP A 156 -26.01 -4.29 -17.21
CA ASP A 156 -24.57 -4.35 -16.95
C ASP A 156 -24.05 -3.06 -16.29
N PHE A 157 -24.52 -1.90 -16.77
CA PHE A 157 -24.17 -0.61 -16.17
C PHE A 157 -24.57 -0.53 -14.69
N ILE A 158 -25.80 -0.96 -14.36
CA ILE A 158 -26.30 -0.99 -12.98
C ILE A 158 -25.48 -1.97 -12.13
N HIS A 159 -25.10 -3.13 -12.69
CA HIS A 159 -24.26 -4.09 -11.98
C HIS A 159 -22.89 -3.51 -11.61
N ARG A 160 -22.32 -2.68 -12.49
CA ARG A 160 -21.00 -2.05 -12.32
C ARG A 160 -21.06 -0.72 -11.58
N TRP A 161 -22.25 -0.13 -11.40
CA TRP A 161 -22.48 1.15 -10.72
C TRP A 161 -21.77 1.28 -9.37
N HIS A 162 -21.74 0.22 -8.55
CA HIS A 162 -21.15 0.29 -7.22
C HIS A 162 -19.63 0.10 -7.19
N ARG A 163 -19.05 -0.45 -8.26
CA ARG A 163 -17.63 -0.81 -8.35
C ARG A 163 -16.81 0.19 -9.15
N ALA A 164 -17.46 1.03 -9.96
CA ALA A 164 -16.77 2.03 -10.74
C ALA A 164 -16.15 3.11 -9.86
N ARG A 165 -15.01 3.69 -10.24
CA ARG A 165 -14.42 4.86 -9.57
C ARG A 165 -15.07 6.16 -10.01
N VAL A 166 -15.33 6.25 -11.31
CA VAL A 166 -15.91 7.39 -12.00
C VAL A 166 -17.00 6.87 -12.90
N VAL A 167 -18.14 7.55 -12.89
CA VAL A 167 -19.26 7.27 -13.77
C VAL A 167 -19.47 8.49 -14.66
N VAL A 168 -19.50 8.25 -15.97
CA VAL A 168 -19.78 9.27 -16.98
C VAL A 168 -21.12 8.97 -17.63
N LEU A 169 -22.03 9.94 -17.64
CA LEU A 169 -23.37 9.81 -18.21
C LEU A 169 -23.52 10.81 -19.36
N THR A 170 -24.27 10.45 -20.38
CA THR A 170 -24.78 11.42 -21.37
C THR A 170 -26.18 11.91 -20.96
N PRO A 171 -26.71 12.99 -21.54
CA PRO A 171 -28.09 13.43 -21.29
C PRO A 171 -29.12 12.33 -21.58
N ALA A 172 -28.93 11.58 -22.68
CA ALA A 172 -29.81 10.48 -23.06
C ALA A 172 -29.78 9.34 -22.02
N ALA A 173 -28.61 9.04 -21.46
CA ALA A 173 -28.48 8.10 -20.36
C ALA A 173 -29.25 8.56 -19.13
N LEU A 174 -29.17 9.85 -18.79
CA LEU A 174 -29.86 10.41 -17.63
C LEU A 174 -31.39 10.22 -17.71
N GLU A 175 -31.98 10.39 -18.89
CA GLU A 175 -33.43 10.25 -19.10
C GLU A 175 -33.93 8.80 -18.99
N GLN A 176 -33.08 7.83 -19.27
CA GLN A 176 -33.45 6.40 -19.35
C GLN A 176 -33.08 5.61 -18.10
N LEU A 177 -32.14 6.12 -17.29
CA LEU A 177 -31.66 5.41 -16.12
C LEU A 177 -32.72 5.36 -15.02
N PRO A 178 -32.90 4.19 -14.35
CA PRO A 178 -33.69 4.15 -13.13
C PRO A 178 -33.03 4.99 -12.03
N THR A 179 -33.78 5.30 -10.98
CA THR A 179 -33.23 5.97 -9.81
C THR A 179 -32.19 5.06 -9.14
N LEU A 180 -30.91 5.43 -9.24
CA LEU A 180 -29.79 4.69 -8.65
C LEU A 180 -29.35 5.27 -7.30
N PRO A 181 -28.73 4.45 -6.42
CA PRO A 181 -28.18 4.93 -5.16
C PRO A 181 -27.15 6.03 -5.38
N ALA A 182 -27.27 7.11 -4.63
CA ALA A 182 -26.36 8.24 -4.71
C ALA A 182 -24.92 7.82 -4.39
N ARG A 183 -23.97 8.31 -5.20
CA ARG A 183 -22.53 8.11 -5.01
C ARG A 183 -21.75 9.32 -5.51
N PRO A 184 -20.53 9.54 -4.99
CA PRO A 184 -19.64 10.55 -5.56
C PRO A 184 -19.13 10.13 -6.95
N ARG A 185 -18.57 11.09 -7.66
CA ARG A 185 -17.89 10.96 -8.97
C ARG A 185 -18.80 10.47 -10.09
N VAL A 186 -20.02 10.99 -10.14
CA VAL A 186 -20.96 10.83 -11.25
C VAL A 186 -21.04 12.13 -12.01
N TYR A 187 -20.63 12.12 -13.28
CA TYR A 187 -20.58 13.32 -14.12
C TYR A 187 -21.48 13.15 -15.34
N VAL A 188 -22.26 14.18 -15.66
CA VAL A 188 -23.00 14.22 -16.93
C VAL A 188 -22.19 15.04 -17.92
N VAL A 189 -21.81 14.47 -19.07
CA VAL A 189 -21.05 15.18 -20.11
C VAL A 189 -21.98 15.55 -21.24
N VAL A 190 -21.95 16.82 -21.63
CA VAL A 190 -22.92 17.41 -22.56
C VAL A 190 -22.26 18.33 -23.58
N GLY A 191 -22.86 18.44 -24.77
CA GLY A 191 -22.50 19.49 -25.72
C GLY A 191 -22.90 20.88 -25.20
N ALA A 192 -22.21 21.92 -25.67
CA ALA A 192 -22.48 23.31 -25.27
C ALA A 192 -23.93 23.76 -25.54
N ASP A 193 -24.54 23.22 -26.60
CA ASP A 193 -25.94 23.44 -27.00
C ASP A 193 -26.96 22.82 -26.02
N GLN A 194 -26.56 21.78 -25.29
CA GLN A 194 -27.44 21.03 -24.38
C GLN A 194 -27.19 21.37 -22.89
N ALA A 195 -26.20 22.21 -22.59
CA ALA A 195 -25.74 22.48 -21.24
C ALA A 195 -26.85 22.99 -20.30
N ALA A 196 -27.66 23.95 -20.74
CA ALA A 196 -28.72 24.52 -19.91
C ALA A 196 -29.78 23.49 -19.52
N ALA A 197 -30.24 22.69 -20.48
CA ALA A 197 -31.22 21.63 -20.24
C ALA A 197 -30.65 20.54 -19.32
N ALA A 198 -29.39 20.15 -19.51
CA ALA A 198 -28.74 19.14 -18.68
C ALA A 198 -28.52 19.60 -17.24
N ILE A 199 -28.14 20.87 -17.02
CA ILE A 199 -28.04 21.44 -15.66
C ILE A 199 -29.42 21.43 -14.99
N LEU A 200 -30.46 21.76 -15.74
CA LEU A 200 -31.83 21.69 -15.24
C LEU A 200 -32.30 20.26 -15.01
N ASN A 201 -31.86 19.24 -15.74
CA ASN A 201 -32.29 17.85 -15.50
C ASN A 201 -31.42 17.13 -14.45
N ALA A 202 -30.19 17.62 -14.23
CA ALA A 202 -29.22 17.06 -13.30
C ALA A 202 -29.69 17.02 -11.84
N HIS A 203 -30.72 17.77 -11.43
CA HIS A 203 -31.24 17.66 -10.05
C HIS A 203 -32.08 16.40 -9.83
N GLN A 204 -32.57 15.75 -10.90
CA GLN A 204 -33.40 14.55 -10.82
C GLN A 204 -32.59 13.31 -10.42
N HIS A 205 -31.28 13.33 -10.69
CA HIS A 205 -30.32 12.30 -10.28
C HIS A 205 -29.23 12.95 -9.43
N ARG A 206 -28.68 12.28 -8.41
CA ARG A 206 -27.58 12.87 -7.62
C ARG A 206 -26.25 12.81 -8.37
N VAL A 207 -26.13 13.60 -9.43
CA VAL A 207 -24.89 13.80 -10.18
C VAL A 207 -24.05 14.87 -9.50
N GLU A 208 -22.73 14.69 -9.53
CA GLU A 208 -21.80 15.62 -8.88
C GLU A 208 -21.65 16.91 -9.67
N SER A 209 -21.61 16.82 -11.00
CA SER A 209 -21.50 17.97 -11.90
C SER A 209 -21.96 17.65 -13.31
N VAL A 210 -22.40 18.69 -14.02
CA VAL A 210 -22.58 18.69 -15.48
C VAL A 210 -21.34 19.32 -16.11
N LEU A 211 -20.71 18.61 -17.03
CA LEU A 211 -19.46 18.96 -17.68
C LEU A 211 -19.72 19.30 -19.15
N ILE A 212 -19.36 20.52 -19.54
CA ILE A 212 -19.53 21.00 -20.91
C ILE A 212 -18.33 20.55 -21.75
N TRP A 213 -18.60 19.85 -22.85
CA TRP A 213 -17.60 19.37 -23.79
C TRP A 213 -17.46 20.33 -24.98
N PRO A 214 -16.22 20.62 -25.45
CA PRO A 214 -14.92 20.03 -25.08
C PRO A 214 -14.16 20.72 -23.94
N GLU A 215 -14.69 21.78 -23.32
CA GLU A 215 -13.98 22.61 -22.35
C GLU A 215 -13.54 21.83 -21.10
N ALA A 216 -14.39 20.89 -20.64
CA ALA A 216 -14.10 20.04 -19.48
C ALA A 216 -13.15 18.86 -19.78
N ALA A 217 -12.75 18.65 -21.03
CA ALA A 217 -12.03 17.46 -21.46
C ALA A 217 -10.72 17.22 -20.69
N ARG A 218 -9.91 18.26 -20.53
CA ARG A 218 -8.64 18.16 -19.81
C ARG A 218 -8.84 17.74 -18.36
N TRP A 219 -9.84 18.31 -17.69
CA TRP A 219 -10.11 18.02 -16.30
C TRP A 219 -10.66 16.60 -16.14
N LEU A 220 -11.63 16.20 -16.96
CA LEU A 220 -12.24 14.87 -16.88
C LEU A 220 -11.21 13.76 -17.17
N LYS A 221 -10.32 13.96 -18.14
CA LYS A 221 -9.21 13.02 -18.40
C LYS A 221 -8.33 12.80 -17.18
N LEU A 222 -8.05 13.85 -16.40
CA LEU A 222 -7.29 13.71 -15.15
C LEU A 222 -8.07 12.92 -14.09
N GLN A 223 -9.40 13.05 -14.01
CA GLN A 223 -10.21 12.27 -13.08
C GLN A 223 -10.32 10.79 -13.48
N VAL A 224 -10.35 10.51 -14.78
CA VAL A 224 -10.40 9.15 -15.32
C VAL A 224 -9.02 8.47 -15.28
N LEU A 225 -7.92 9.23 -15.21
CA LEU A 225 -6.57 8.67 -15.02
C LEU A 225 -6.21 8.40 -13.55
N ASN A 226 -6.73 9.19 -12.60
CA ASN A 226 -6.39 9.15 -11.16
C ASN A 226 -7.41 8.40 -10.31
#